data_AF-A4I8M8-F1
#
_entry.id   AF-A4I8M8-F1
#
_cell.length_a   1.000
_cell.length_b   1.000
_cell.length_c   1.000
_cell.angle_alpha   90.00
_cell.angle_beta   90.00
_cell.angle_gamma   90.00
#
_symmetry.space_group_name_H-M   'P 1'
#
loop_
_entity.id
_entity.type
_entity.pdbx_description
1 polymer ?
#
loop_
_entity_poly.entity_id
_entity_poly.type
_entity_poly.pdbx_seq_one_letter_code
_entity_poly.pdbx_strand_id
1 'polypeptide(L)'
;MAVDDMGAELWALVHHLFRKYRRDPRKAVQELTLRTHAEWTREPGVPLPTIAPDVKESPWYHEMCSRRASLLEQLHAKHKRDIADAQELVSSLYPDGCNLSEYAEALRTSAALLPCLVPSETIDHLIQKRGADFQEKGRHEVSHDELVSDVIEGLMIRVLIPRQWWCRGTSSVARATRTGIQSNPPTLYIEYERPAGVPHVRRIHLRTNLRPDMPTAQLARRLAKTHEALLSEAQFQSLLIRCQRLQGQSPASSAANAPSTGTVASTFAAALLPTIANTASPDAPTARSSKPQKADLGLLYRDPDAALENVDLNDADEVTLQEFKEVMNERFKAKVVKPGDPGYVYDKRVEVSKPTQSSGWDDDSD
;
A
#
# COMPACT_ATOMS: atom_id res chain seq x y z
N MET A 1 -21.63 -0.42 24.27
CA MET A 1 -20.89 -0.23 23.00
C MET A 1 -19.44 -0.03 23.36
N ALA A 2 -18.62 -1.06 23.14
CA ALA A 2 -17.20 -0.97 23.41
C ALA A 2 -16.57 0.00 22.40
N VAL A 3 -15.40 0.56 22.71
CA VAL A 3 -14.68 1.47 21.79
C VAL A 3 -14.41 0.82 20.42
N ASP A 4 -14.58 -0.49 20.30
CA ASP A 4 -14.22 -1.30 19.15
C ASP A 4 -15.31 -1.48 18.08
N ASP A 5 -16.50 -0.87 18.19
CA ASP A 5 -17.62 -1.25 17.29
C ASP A 5 -17.40 -0.92 15.80
N MET A 6 -16.63 0.13 15.46
CA MET A 6 -16.24 0.44 14.07
C MET A 6 -14.92 -0.21 13.62
N GLY A 7 -14.16 -0.75 14.56
CA GLY A 7 -12.84 -1.33 14.31
C GLY A 7 -11.71 -0.30 14.36
N ALA A 8 -10.51 -0.79 14.67
CA ALA A 8 -9.36 0.05 14.95
C ALA A 8 -8.92 0.93 13.76
N GLU A 9 -8.98 0.40 12.53
CA GLU A 9 -8.55 1.15 11.34
C GLU A 9 -9.42 2.39 11.08
N LEU A 10 -10.75 2.24 11.20
CA LEU A 10 -11.68 3.36 10.99
C LEU A 10 -11.56 4.39 12.12
N TRP A 11 -11.40 3.94 13.37
CA TRP A 11 -11.13 4.83 14.49
C TRP A 11 -9.81 5.58 14.35
N ALA A 12 -8.74 4.91 13.88
CA ALA A 12 -7.47 5.55 13.60
C ALA A 12 -7.62 6.64 12.52
N LEU A 13 -8.43 6.39 11.48
CA LEU A 13 -8.77 7.40 10.47
C LEU A 13 -9.51 8.58 11.09
N VAL A 14 -10.54 8.36 11.91
CA VAL A 14 -11.30 9.41 12.60
C VAL A 14 -10.35 10.27 13.43
N HIS A 15 -9.56 9.67 14.33
CA HIS A 15 -8.61 10.39 15.17
C HIS A 15 -7.57 11.16 14.34
N HIS A 16 -7.05 10.55 13.28
CA HIS A 16 -6.10 11.21 12.38
C HIS A 16 -6.70 12.47 11.73
N LEU A 17 -7.92 12.39 11.19
CA LEU A 17 -8.57 13.51 10.52
C LEU A 17 -8.89 14.66 11.49
N PHE A 18 -9.46 14.37 12.66
CA PHE A 18 -9.76 15.40 13.65
C PHE A 18 -8.50 16.05 14.24
N ARG A 19 -7.41 15.28 14.40
CA ARG A 19 -6.10 15.84 14.78
C ARG A 19 -5.52 16.72 13.67
N LYS A 20 -5.58 16.27 12.42
CA LYS A 20 -5.06 17.01 11.25
C LYS A 20 -5.80 18.32 11.01
N TYR A 21 -7.13 18.30 11.14
CA TYR A 21 -7.99 19.48 10.93
C TYR A 21 -8.49 20.06 12.26
N ARG A 22 -7.67 20.06 13.31
CA ARG A 22 -8.06 20.58 14.64
C ARG A 22 -8.60 22.02 14.61
N ARG A 23 -8.15 22.84 13.64
CA ARG A 23 -8.61 24.23 13.45
C ARG A 23 -9.92 24.36 12.67
N ASP A 24 -10.35 23.30 11.98
CA ASP A 24 -11.52 23.30 11.11
C ASP A 24 -12.17 21.91 11.08
N PRO A 25 -12.92 21.52 12.13
CA PRO A 25 -13.55 20.21 12.24
C PRO A 25 -14.48 19.87 11.07
N ARG A 26 -15.04 20.89 10.41
CA ARG A 26 -15.87 20.71 9.21
C ARG A 26 -15.08 20.02 8.09
N LYS A 27 -13.80 20.35 7.92
CA LYS A 27 -12.92 19.66 6.96
C LYS A 27 -12.63 18.22 7.38
N ALA A 28 -12.53 17.92 8.67
CA ALA A 28 -12.39 16.54 9.14
C ALA A 28 -13.62 15.70 8.74
N VAL A 29 -14.83 16.22 8.99
CA VAL A 29 -16.09 15.57 8.61
C VAL A 29 -16.20 15.41 7.08
N GLN A 30 -15.86 16.44 6.31
CA GLN A 30 -15.85 16.37 4.84
C GLN A 30 -14.86 15.32 4.31
N GLU A 31 -13.67 15.22 4.89
CA GLU A 31 -12.70 14.19 4.51
C GLU A 31 -13.13 12.79 4.95
N LEU A 32 -13.77 12.67 6.12
CA LEU A 32 -14.26 11.40 6.65
C LEU A 32 -15.38 10.86 5.75
N THR A 33 -16.37 11.69 5.44
CA THR A 33 -17.44 11.33 4.50
C THR A 33 -16.89 10.98 3.13
N LEU A 34 -15.86 11.67 2.64
CA LEU A 34 -15.22 11.38 1.35
C LEU A 34 -14.51 10.03 1.33
N ARG A 35 -13.78 9.70 2.40
CA ARG A 35 -13.02 8.45 2.51
C ARG A 35 -13.85 7.23 2.88
N THR A 36 -15.07 7.44 3.39
CA THR A 36 -15.98 6.35 3.80
C THR A 36 -17.17 6.18 2.87
N HIS A 37 -17.31 7.03 1.84
CA HIS A 37 -18.45 7.03 0.93
C HIS A 37 -19.81 7.03 1.67
N ALA A 38 -19.84 7.64 2.85
CA ALA A 38 -21.02 7.78 3.67
C ALA A 38 -21.32 9.25 3.83
N GLU A 39 -22.59 9.63 3.69
CA GLU A 39 -23.01 11.01 3.85
C GLU A 39 -23.13 11.35 5.33
N TRP A 40 -22.85 12.62 5.67
CA TRP A 40 -23.13 13.11 7.00
C TRP A 40 -24.51 13.75 6.98
N THR A 41 -25.53 13.00 7.37
CA THR A 41 -26.88 13.52 7.51
C THR A 41 -26.87 14.65 8.53
N ARG A 42 -27.15 15.88 8.08
CA ARG A 42 -27.27 17.03 8.98
C ARG A 42 -28.67 17.05 9.54
N GLU A 43 -28.82 16.50 10.73
CA GLU A 43 -30.05 16.70 11.50
C GLU A 43 -30.12 18.16 11.99
N PRO A 44 -31.25 18.85 11.82
CA PRO A 44 -31.43 20.21 12.31
C PRO A 44 -31.17 20.26 13.83
N GLY A 45 -30.20 21.07 14.25
CA GLY A 45 -29.87 21.29 15.66
C GLY A 45 -28.77 20.41 16.24
N VAL A 46 -28.33 19.35 15.54
CA VAL A 46 -27.20 18.53 16.01
C VAL A 46 -25.88 19.20 15.58
N PRO A 47 -25.02 19.62 16.53
CA PRO A 47 -23.75 20.24 16.19
C PRO A 47 -22.84 19.23 15.48
N LEU A 48 -22.01 19.73 14.54
CA LEU A 48 -20.96 18.90 13.96
C LEU A 48 -19.93 18.54 15.06
N PRO A 49 -19.41 17.31 15.06
CA PRO A 49 -18.40 16.89 16.02
C PRO A 49 -17.20 17.83 15.95
N THR A 50 -16.67 18.19 17.13
CA THR A 50 -15.51 19.09 17.24
C THR A 50 -14.24 18.30 17.53
N ILE A 51 -14.38 17.16 18.20
CA ILE A 51 -13.32 16.21 18.50
C ILE A 51 -13.72 14.80 18.05
N ALA A 52 -12.73 13.90 17.91
CA ALA A 52 -12.97 12.53 17.47
C ALA A 52 -13.98 11.74 18.35
N PRO A 53 -13.98 11.85 19.70
CA PRO A 53 -14.99 11.19 20.53
C PRO A 53 -16.44 11.60 20.24
N ASP A 54 -16.68 12.86 19.87
CA ASP A 54 -18.03 13.37 19.55
C ASP A 54 -18.67 12.63 18.36
N VAL A 55 -17.86 11.97 17.52
CA VAL A 55 -18.35 11.21 16.37
C VAL A 55 -19.26 10.06 16.81
N LYS A 56 -19.10 9.52 18.03
CA LYS A 56 -19.92 8.40 18.54
C LYS A 56 -21.42 8.72 18.60
N GLU A 57 -21.76 9.99 18.80
CA GLU A 57 -23.14 10.45 18.91
C GLU A 57 -23.76 10.80 17.53
N SER A 58 -23.01 10.58 16.45
CA SER A 58 -23.45 10.97 15.11
C SER A 58 -24.25 9.86 14.40
N PRO A 59 -25.23 10.22 13.54
CA PRO A 59 -25.89 9.27 12.64
C PRO A 59 -24.90 8.50 11.76
N TRP A 60 -23.81 9.15 11.33
CA TRP A 60 -22.74 8.53 10.56
C TRP A 60 -22.07 7.37 11.30
N TYR A 61 -21.84 7.50 12.61
CA TYR A 61 -21.25 6.42 13.42
C TYR A 61 -22.17 5.21 13.48
N HIS A 62 -23.47 5.43 13.73
CA HIS A 62 -24.45 4.35 13.75
C HIS A 62 -24.57 3.65 12.39
N GLU A 63 -24.52 4.40 11.29
CA GLU A 63 -24.47 3.83 9.94
C GLU A 63 -23.22 2.95 9.76
N MET A 64 -22.04 3.42 10.17
CA MET A 64 -20.80 2.63 10.06
C MET A 64 -20.86 1.36 10.90
N CYS A 65 -21.37 1.43 12.12
CA CYS A 65 -21.59 0.26 12.97
C CYS A 65 -22.54 -0.74 12.30
N SER A 66 -23.65 -0.27 11.70
CA SER A 66 -24.60 -1.12 10.98
C SER A 66 -23.96 -1.79 9.75
N ARG A 67 -23.21 -1.03 8.95
CA ARG A 67 -22.46 -1.59 7.80
C ARG A 67 -21.46 -2.65 8.24
N ARG A 68 -20.77 -2.43 9.37
CA ARG A 68 -19.81 -3.42 9.90
C ARG A 68 -20.52 -4.68 10.38
N ALA A 69 -21.62 -4.55 11.11
CA ALA A 69 -22.42 -5.69 11.56
C ALA A 69 -22.89 -6.53 10.37
N SER A 70 -23.43 -5.89 9.32
CA SER A 70 -23.83 -6.58 8.09
C SER A 70 -22.66 -7.27 7.38
N LEU A 71 -21.47 -6.66 7.36
CA LEU A 71 -20.27 -7.29 6.82
C LEU A 71 -19.89 -8.55 7.62
N LEU A 72 -19.92 -8.49 8.95
CA LEU A 72 -19.62 -9.63 9.81
C LEU A 72 -20.63 -10.76 9.56
N GLU A 73 -21.93 -10.45 9.51
CA GLU A 73 -22.96 -11.43 9.16
C GLU A 73 -22.72 -12.10 7.79
N GLN A 74 -22.32 -11.31 6.78
CA GLN A 74 -21.97 -11.83 5.46
C GLN A 74 -20.73 -12.74 5.49
N LEU A 75 -19.69 -12.37 6.26
CA LEU A 75 -18.50 -13.20 6.42
C LEU A 75 -18.83 -14.51 7.14
N HIS A 76 -19.63 -14.45 8.20
CA HIS A 76 -20.17 -15.62 8.91
C HIS A 76 -20.95 -16.54 8.00
N ALA A 77 -21.89 -16.00 7.22
CA ALA A 77 -22.68 -16.79 6.27
C ALA A 77 -21.81 -17.41 5.17
N LYS A 78 -20.84 -16.65 4.64
CA LYS A 78 -19.94 -17.11 3.58
C LYS A 78 -19.00 -18.21 4.06
N HIS A 79 -18.50 -18.13 5.29
CA HIS A 79 -17.52 -19.06 5.88
C HIS A 79 -18.16 -20.03 6.88
N LYS A 80 -19.48 -20.25 6.79
CA LYS A 80 -20.23 -21.07 7.76
C LYS A 80 -19.63 -22.47 7.96
N ARG A 81 -19.16 -23.11 6.88
CA ARG A 81 -18.54 -24.44 6.95
C ARG A 81 -17.19 -24.39 7.66
N ASP A 82 -16.31 -23.51 7.21
CA ASP A 82 -14.97 -23.29 7.80
C ASP A 82 -15.07 -22.94 9.30
N ILE A 83 -16.09 -22.17 9.70
CA ILE A 83 -16.36 -21.81 11.11
C ILE A 83 -16.77 -23.06 11.90
N ALA A 84 -17.66 -23.89 11.36
CA ALA A 84 -18.07 -25.13 12.03
C ALA A 84 -16.91 -26.10 12.21
N ASP A 85 -16.07 -26.27 11.17
CA ASP A 85 -14.89 -27.12 11.21
C ASP A 85 -13.86 -26.59 12.25
N ALA A 86 -13.65 -25.27 12.30
CA ALA A 86 -12.78 -24.64 13.29
C ALA A 86 -13.34 -24.74 14.72
N GLN A 87 -14.66 -24.63 14.90
CA GLN A 87 -15.33 -24.85 16.19
C GLN A 87 -15.10 -26.29 16.68
N GLU A 88 -15.38 -27.29 15.83
CA GLU A 88 -15.17 -28.71 16.16
C GLU A 88 -13.71 -28.99 16.53
N LEU A 89 -12.77 -28.39 15.79
CA LEU A 89 -11.34 -28.53 16.05
C LEU A 89 -10.95 -27.98 17.43
N VAL A 90 -11.38 -26.75 17.78
CA VAL A 90 -11.06 -26.15 19.08
C VAL A 90 -11.73 -26.94 20.21
N SER A 91 -13.00 -27.35 20.02
CA SER A 91 -13.72 -28.20 20.98
C SER A 91 -13.04 -29.54 21.21
N SER A 92 -12.44 -30.14 20.17
CA SER A 92 -11.69 -31.40 20.29
C SER A 92 -10.37 -31.22 21.05
N LEU A 93 -9.69 -30.09 20.90
CA LEU A 93 -8.39 -29.84 21.53
C LEU A 93 -8.53 -29.37 22.98
N TYR A 94 -9.55 -28.57 23.27
CA TYR A 94 -9.76 -27.91 24.56
C TYR A 94 -11.22 -28.06 25.05
N PRO A 95 -11.69 -29.29 25.31
CA PRO A 95 -13.11 -29.56 25.61
C PRO A 95 -13.62 -28.80 26.85
N ASP A 96 -12.76 -28.62 27.85
CA ASP A 96 -13.07 -27.92 29.11
C ASP A 96 -12.59 -26.45 29.12
N GLY A 97 -12.05 -25.95 28.00
CA GLY A 97 -11.32 -24.68 27.93
C GLY A 97 -9.83 -24.85 28.28
N CYS A 98 -9.20 -23.81 28.82
CA CYS A 98 -7.78 -23.85 29.19
C CYS A 98 -7.45 -22.95 30.38
N ASN A 99 -6.33 -23.22 31.04
CA ASN A 99 -5.80 -22.31 32.05
C ASN A 99 -5.28 -21.02 31.40
N LEU A 100 -5.29 -19.91 32.13
CA LEU A 100 -4.75 -18.63 31.62
C LEU A 100 -3.26 -18.73 31.27
N SER A 101 -2.50 -19.62 31.93
CA SER A 101 -1.10 -19.92 31.60
C SER A 101 -0.91 -20.59 30.23
N GLU A 102 -1.92 -21.32 29.77
CA GLU A 102 -1.91 -22.08 28.51
C GLU A 102 -2.58 -21.30 27.37
N TYR A 103 -3.37 -20.27 27.68
CA TYR A 103 -4.18 -19.50 26.71
C TYR A 103 -3.39 -19.02 25.48
N ALA A 104 -2.16 -18.53 25.68
CA ALA A 104 -1.31 -18.05 24.59
C ALA A 104 -0.83 -19.18 23.66
N GLU A 105 -0.63 -20.39 24.19
CA GLU A 105 -0.29 -21.57 23.41
C GLU A 105 -1.54 -22.13 22.72
N ALA A 106 -2.67 -22.19 23.42
CA ALA A 106 -3.95 -22.64 22.89
C ALA A 106 -4.40 -21.82 21.67
N LEU A 107 -4.28 -20.49 21.73
CA LEU A 107 -4.58 -19.63 20.59
C LEU A 107 -3.63 -19.86 19.41
N ARG A 108 -2.32 -20.04 19.64
CA ARG A 108 -1.34 -20.26 18.57
C ARG A 108 -1.53 -21.61 17.90
N THR A 109 -1.76 -22.67 18.68
CA THR A 109 -2.06 -24.01 18.17
C THR A 109 -3.35 -24.01 17.38
N SER A 110 -4.41 -23.40 17.90
CA SER A 110 -5.69 -23.28 17.19
C SER A 110 -5.55 -22.48 15.89
N ALA A 111 -4.85 -21.34 15.93
CA ALA A 111 -4.62 -20.50 14.75
C ALA A 111 -3.83 -21.21 13.65
N ALA A 112 -2.86 -22.06 14.00
CA ALA A 112 -2.07 -22.84 13.05
C ALA A 112 -2.89 -23.91 12.31
N LEU A 113 -4.05 -24.29 12.86
CA LEU A 113 -4.95 -25.30 12.31
C LEU A 113 -6.15 -24.70 11.57
N LEU A 114 -6.30 -23.37 11.56
CA LEU A 114 -7.37 -22.69 10.83
C LEU A 114 -7.17 -22.79 9.30
N PRO A 115 -8.26 -22.76 8.51
CA PRO A 115 -8.17 -22.77 7.04
C PRO A 115 -7.67 -21.46 6.43
N CYS A 116 -7.40 -20.43 7.24
CA CYS A 116 -6.90 -19.12 6.81
C CYS A 116 -5.58 -18.76 7.50
N LEU A 117 -4.72 -18.03 6.78
CA LEU A 117 -3.48 -17.50 7.35
C LEU A 117 -3.79 -16.37 8.34
N VAL A 118 -3.45 -16.58 9.61
CA VAL A 118 -3.56 -15.56 10.67
C VAL A 118 -2.18 -14.95 10.92
N PRO A 119 -1.96 -13.65 10.68
CA PRO A 119 -0.68 -13.01 10.98
C PRO A 119 -0.34 -13.07 12.46
N SER A 120 0.92 -13.33 12.80
CA SER A 120 1.39 -13.45 14.19
C SER A 120 1.07 -12.20 15.02
N GLU A 121 1.13 -11.00 14.43
CA GLU A 121 0.81 -9.77 15.16
C GLU A 121 -0.66 -9.71 15.58
N THR A 122 -1.56 -10.36 14.83
CA THR A 122 -2.98 -10.44 15.18
C THR A 122 -3.19 -11.38 16.36
N ILE A 123 -2.48 -12.51 16.38
CA ILE A 123 -2.50 -13.49 17.48
C ILE A 123 -1.95 -12.84 18.75
N ASP A 124 -0.76 -12.23 18.67
CA ASP A 124 -0.10 -11.59 19.82
C ASP A 124 -0.94 -10.42 20.37
N HIS A 125 -1.56 -9.63 19.50
CA HIS A 125 -2.46 -8.55 19.92
C HIS A 125 -3.71 -9.08 20.63
N LEU A 126 -4.30 -10.20 20.17
CA LEU A 126 -5.43 -10.83 20.85
C LEU A 126 -5.01 -11.39 22.21
N ILE A 127 -3.87 -12.09 22.28
CA ILE A 127 -3.30 -12.62 23.52
C ILE A 127 -3.11 -11.49 24.54
N GLN A 128 -2.49 -10.38 24.13
CA GLN A 128 -2.22 -9.25 25.02
C GLN A 128 -3.52 -8.60 25.51
N LYS A 129 -4.48 -8.36 24.60
CA LYS A 129 -5.76 -7.73 24.93
C LYS A 129 -6.57 -8.59 25.91
N ARG A 130 -6.78 -9.86 25.56
CA ARG A 130 -7.60 -10.78 26.36
C ARG A 130 -6.91 -11.18 27.66
N GLY A 131 -5.58 -11.34 27.64
CA GLY A 131 -4.79 -11.58 28.85
C GLY A 131 -4.95 -10.44 29.87
N ALA A 132 -4.92 -9.18 29.42
CA ALA A 132 -5.20 -8.03 30.28
C ALA A 132 -6.65 -8.05 30.80
N ASP A 133 -7.64 -8.33 29.94
CA ASP A 133 -9.05 -8.44 30.34
C ASP A 133 -9.28 -9.54 31.39
N PHE A 134 -8.62 -10.71 31.27
CA PHE A 134 -8.72 -11.81 32.23
C PHE A 134 -8.04 -11.46 33.56
N GLN A 135 -6.87 -10.81 33.50
CA GLN A 135 -6.15 -10.35 34.69
C GLN A 135 -6.94 -9.30 35.47
N GLU A 136 -7.55 -8.34 34.79
CA GLU A 136 -8.41 -7.31 35.42
C GLU A 136 -9.63 -7.95 36.12
N LYS A 137 -10.18 -9.03 35.54
CA LYS A 137 -11.32 -9.77 36.10
C LYS A 137 -10.93 -10.81 37.16
N GLY A 138 -9.63 -11.02 37.42
CA GLY A 138 -9.16 -12.04 38.36
C GLY A 138 -9.52 -13.48 37.95
N ARG A 139 -9.63 -13.76 36.64
CA ARG A 139 -9.92 -15.10 36.13
C ARG A 139 -8.63 -15.87 35.87
N HIS A 140 -8.62 -17.14 36.25
CA HIS A 140 -7.47 -18.03 36.04
C HIS A 140 -7.72 -19.09 34.95
N GLU A 141 -8.96 -19.19 34.49
CA GLU A 141 -9.42 -20.15 33.49
C GLU A 141 -10.19 -19.40 32.40
N VAL A 142 -10.04 -19.88 31.17
CA VAL A 142 -10.79 -19.43 29.99
C VAL A 142 -11.74 -20.55 29.61
N SER A 143 -13.04 -20.29 29.59
CA SER A 143 -14.01 -21.34 29.25
C SER A 143 -13.88 -21.76 27.80
N HIS A 144 -14.35 -22.98 27.50
CA HIS A 144 -14.49 -23.50 26.14
C HIS A 144 -15.12 -22.46 25.18
N ASP A 145 -16.28 -21.92 25.54
CA ASP A 145 -17.02 -20.99 24.66
C ASP A 145 -16.28 -19.66 24.44
N GLU A 146 -15.57 -19.17 25.46
CA GLU A 146 -14.74 -17.98 25.34
C GLU A 146 -13.55 -18.24 24.41
N LEU A 147 -12.88 -19.40 24.54
CA LEU A 147 -11.75 -19.78 23.68
C LEU A 147 -12.20 -19.97 22.22
N VAL A 148 -13.31 -20.67 21.99
CA VAL A 148 -13.89 -20.85 20.64
C VAL A 148 -14.24 -19.49 20.04
N SER A 149 -14.89 -18.60 20.80
CA SER A 149 -15.22 -17.25 20.34
C SER A 149 -13.96 -16.43 20.02
N ASP A 150 -12.92 -16.51 20.85
CA ASP A 150 -11.66 -15.80 20.63
C ASP A 150 -10.92 -16.32 19.37
N VAL A 151 -10.98 -17.63 19.09
CA VAL A 151 -10.42 -18.21 17.85
C VAL A 151 -11.25 -17.81 16.62
N ILE A 152 -12.57 -17.96 16.66
CA ILE A 152 -13.43 -17.68 15.51
C ILE A 152 -13.54 -16.17 15.26
N GLU A 153 -14.01 -15.38 16.22
CA GLU A 153 -14.24 -13.95 16.03
C GLU A 153 -12.93 -13.15 16.12
N GLY A 154 -12.08 -13.50 17.09
CA GLY A 154 -10.87 -12.75 17.40
C GLY A 154 -9.75 -12.97 16.38
N LEU A 155 -9.66 -14.17 15.78
CA LEU A 155 -8.64 -14.51 14.78
C LEU A 155 -9.25 -14.69 13.40
N MET A 156 -10.06 -15.74 13.18
CA MET A 156 -10.51 -16.16 11.84
C MET A 156 -11.33 -15.07 11.13
N ILE A 157 -12.45 -14.63 11.71
CA ILE A 157 -13.31 -13.60 11.10
C ILE A 157 -12.55 -12.28 10.99
N ARG A 158 -11.77 -11.91 12.01
CA ARG A 158 -11.00 -10.66 12.03
C ARG A 158 -10.04 -10.52 10.85
N VAL A 159 -9.30 -11.59 10.50
CA VAL A 159 -8.37 -11.55 9.35
C VAL A 159 -9.08 -11.54 7.99
N LEU A 160 -10.33 -12.01 7.96
CA LEU A 160 -11.17 -11.99 6.76
C LEU A 160 -11.81 -10.62 6.50
N ILE A 161 -11.79 -9.69 7.46
CA ILE A 161 -12.27 -8.33 7.27
C ILE A 161 -11.33 -7.60 6.29
N PRO A 162 -11.81 -7.18 5.11
CA PRO A 162 -10.99 -6.45 4.15
C PRO A 162 -10.49 -5.13 4.75
N ARG A 163 -9.27 -4.72 4.38
CA ARG A 163 -8.83 -3.34 4.61
C ARG A 163 -9.81 -2.36 3.98
N GLN A 164 -10.08 -1.27 4.68
CA GLN A 164 -11.04 -0.25 4.22
C GLN A 164 -12.42 -0.83 3.91
N TRP A 165 -12.88 -1.80 4.71
CA TRP A 165 -14.16 -2.48 4.53
C TRP A 165 -15.36 -1.51 4.38
N TRP A 166 -15.26 -0.31 4.96
CA TRP A 166 -16.29 0.74 4.88
C TRP A 166 -16.50 1.30 3.46
N CYS A 167 -15.56 1.08 2.53
CA CYS A 167 -15.70 1.46 1.12
C CYS A 167 -16.46 0.39 0.28
N ARG A 168 -16.70 -0.81 0.83
CA ARG A 168 -17.35 -1.89 0.06
C ARG A 168 -18.82 -1.61 -0.20
N GLY A 169 -19.27 -1.90 -1.43
CA GLY A 169 -20.68 -1.87 -1.83
C GLY A 169 -21.25 -0.47 -2.02
N THR A 170 -20.52 0.59 -1.69
CA THR A 170 -20.96 1.96 -1.92
C THR A 170 -20.48 2.47 -3.26
N SER A 171 -21.42 2.94 -4.07
CA SER A 171 -21.07 3.79 -5.20
C SER A 171 -20.45 5.09 -4.67
N SER A 172 -19.39 5.58 -5.32
CA SER A 172 -18.74 6.79 -4.83
C SER A 172 -19.72 7.95 -4.80
N VAL A 173 -19.90 8.54 -3.63
CA VAL A 173 -20.75 9.72 -3.42
C VAL A 173 -20.17 10.96 -4.11
N ALA A 174 -18.87 10.94 -4.42
CA ALA A 174 -18.19 12.00 -5.15
C ALA A 174 -17.73 11.47 -6.51
N ARG A 175 -17.94 12.26 -7.56
CA ARG A 175 -17.34 12.01 -8.87
C ARG A 175 -16.44 13.18 -9.23
N ALA A 176 -15.20 12.89 -9.61
CA ALA A 176 -14.34 13.92 -10.18
C ALA A 176 -14.96 14.42 -11.49
N THR A 177 -15.21 15.72 -11.57
CA THR A 177 -15.76 16.39 -12.75
C THR A 177 -14.64 16.93 -13.63
N ARG A 178 -13.55 17.45 -13.04
CA ARG A 178 -12.38 17.95 -13.75
C ARG A 178 -11.09 17.67 -12.99
N THR A 179 -9.99 17.52 -13.73
CA THR A 179 -8.65 17.37 -13.16
C THR A 179 -7.68 18.36 -13.80
N GLY A 180 -6.84 18.99 -13.00
CA GLY A 180 -5.80 19.93 -13.43
C GLY A 180 -4.45 19.59 -12.83
N ILE A 181 -3.38 20.04 -13.47
CA ILE A 181 -2.00 19.86 -13.02
C ILE A 181 -1.29 21.21 -13.09
N GLN A 182 -0.56 21.55 -12.05
CA GLN A 182 0.41 22.65 -12.03
C GLN A 182 1.82 22.04 -11.91
N SER A 183 2.80 22.56 -12.66
CA SER A 183 4.18 22.04 -12.68
C SER A 183 5.09 22.68 -11.62
N ASN A 184 4.93 23.96 -11.34
CA ASN A 184 5.75 24.71 -10.38
C ASN A 184 4.87 25.50 -9.39
N PRO A 185 4.62 24.98 -8.17
CA PRO A 185 5.02 23.65 -7.68
C PRO A 185 4.14 22.51 -8.24
N PRO A 186 4.65 21.27 -8.29
CA PRO A 186 3.86 20.13 -8.75
C PRO A 186 2.65 19.92 -7.86
N THR A 187 1.46 20.14 -8.41
CA THR A 187 0.19 20.10 -7.67
C THR A 187 -0.91 19.52 -8.56
N LEU A 188 -1.65 18.55 -8.05
CA LEU A 188 -2.87 18.05 -8.69
C LEU A 188 -4.08 18.81 -8.13
N TYR A 189 -4.95 19.22 -9.05
CA TYR A 189 -6.26 19.81 -8.75
C TYR A 189 -7.32 18.81 -9.18
N ILE A 190 -8.24 18.49 -8.27
CA ILE A 190 -9.38 17.62 -8.56
C ILE A 190 -10.63 18.39 -8.19
N GLU A 191 -11.41 18.75 -9.19
CA GLU A 191 -12.76 19.28 -9.03
C GLU A 191 -13.73 18.11 -8.93
N TYR A 192 -14.61 18.13 -7.94
CA TYR A 192 -15.60 17.08 -7.71
C TYR A 192 -16.86 17.70 -7.11
N GLU A 193 -18.00 17.06 -7.29
CA GLU A 193 -19.27 17.53 -6.73
C GLU A 193 -19.68 16.69 -5.52
N ARG A 194 -20.09 17.36 -4.43
CA ARG A 194 -20.71 16.71 -3.26
C ARG A 194 -21.44 17.70 -2.32
N PRO A 195 -22.78 17.63 -2.14
CA PRO A 195 -23.74 16.86 -2.94
C PRO A 195 -23.73 17.29 -4.42
N ALA A 196 -24.52 16.62 -5.25
CA ALA A 196 -24.65 16.98 -6.67
C ALA A 196 -24.91 18.49 -6.85
N GLY A 197 -24.18 19.14 -7.76
CA GLY A 197 -24.28 20.59 -8.01
C GLY A 197 -23.49 21.50 -7.05
N VAL A 198 -22.84 20.98 -6.01
CA VAL A 198 -21.93 21.77 -5.15
C VAL A 198 -20.48 21.42 -5.49
N PRO A 199 -19.77 22.26 -6.27
CA PRO A 199 -18.40 21.97 -6.69
C PRO A 199 -17.43 22.19 -5.53
N HIS A 200 -16.49 21.26 -5.39
CA HIS A 200 -15.37 21.30 -4.46
C HIS A 200 -14.06 21.13 -5.23
N VAL A 201 -13.00 21.75 -4.74
CA VAL A 201 -11.66 21.60 -5.32
C VAL A 201 -10.70 21.04 -4.28
N ARG A 202 -10.17 19.85 -4.57
CA ARG A 202 -9.09 19.24 -3.80
C ARG A 202 -7.74 19.56 -4.42
N ARG A 203 -6.80 20.01 -3.59
CA ARG A 203 -5.42 20.31 -3.98
C ARG A 203 -4.49 19.30 -3.34
N ILE A 204 -3.72 18.58 -4.15
CA ILE A 204 -2.73 17.58 -3.71
C ILE A 204 -1.35 18.10 -4.09
N HIS A 205 -0.60 18.58 -3.11
CA HIS A 205 0.76 19.08 -3.32
C HIS A 205 1.73 17.91 -3.42
N LEU A 206 2.53 17.87 -4.48
CA LEU A 206 3.44 16.76 -4.78
C LEU A 206 4.93 17.11 -4.57
N ARG A 207 5.25 18.33 -4.10
CA ARG A 207 6.63 18.89 -4.07
C ARG A 207 7.72 17.92 -3.59
N THR A 208 7.48 17.19 -2.51
CA THR A 208 8.47 16.27 -1.92
C THR A 208 8.42 14.86 -2.50
N ASN A 209 7.31 14.51 -3.16
CA ASN A 209 6.97 13.14 -3.52
C ASN A 209 7.06 12.88 -5.03
N LEU A 210 7.11 13.92 -5.87
CA LEU A 210 7.25 13.79 -7.31
C LEU A 210 8.51 14.51 -7.79
N ARG A 211 9.49 13.72 -8.25
CA ARG A 211 10.68 14.18 -8.97
C ARG A 211 10.53 13.85 -10.47
N PRO A 212 11.22 14.58 -11.38
CA PRO A 212 11.12 14.35 -12.82
C PRO A 212 11.33 12.89 -13.24
N ASP A 213 12.28 12.19 -12.60
CA ASP A 213 12.69 10.83 -12.97
C ASP A 213 12.20 9.73 -12.01
N MET A 214 11.27 10.05 -11.10
CA MET A 214 10.79 9.08 -10.10
C MET A 214 9.72 8.14 -10.66
N PRO A 215 9.72 6.84 -10.31
CA PRO A 215 8.60 5.95 -10.63
C PRO A 215 7.28 6.46 -10.06
N THR A 216 6.25 6.60 -10.90
CA THR A 216 4.95 7.17 -10.51
C THR A 216 3.97 6.15 -9.95
N ALA A 217 4.18 4.86 -10.20
CA ALA A 217 3.26 3.78 -9.84
C ALA A 217 3.00 3.73 -8.32
N GLN A 218 4.05 3.74 -7.49
CA GLN A 218 3.89 3.71 -6.04
C GLN A 218 3.15 4.94 -5.50
N LEU A 219 3.46 6.13 -6.04
CA LEU A 219 2.78 7.35 -5.64
C LEU A 219 1.31 7.32 -6.07
N ALA A 220 1.01 6.82 -7.27
CA ALA A 220 -0.36 6.62 -7.76
C ALA A 220 -1.14 5.67 -6.84
N ARG A 221 -0.56 4.53 -6.47
CA ARG A 221 -1.15 3.55 -5.53
C ARG A 221 -1.43 4.18 -4.16
N ARG A 222 -0.50 4.98 -3.64
CA ARG A 222 -0.67 5.72 -2.37
C ARG A 222 -1.78 6.78 -2.45
N LEU A 223 -1.86 7.50 -3.57
CA LEU A 223 -2.91 8.49 -3.79
C LEU A 223 -4.28 7.82 -3.93
N ALA A 224 -4.37 6.73 -4.69
CA ALA A 224 -5.58 5.93 -4.85
C ALA A 224 -6.09 5.44 -3.49
N LYS A 225 -5.25 4.86 -2.63
CA LYS A 225 -5.66 4.43 -1.27
C LYS A 225 -6.30 5.51 -0.41
N THR A 226 -6.05 6.79 -0.70
CA THR A 226 -6.58 7.93 0.08
C THR A 226 -7.64 8.75 -0.65
N HIS A 227 -7.79 8.55 -1.97
CA HIS A 227 -8.60 9.37 -2.87
C HIS A 227 -9.32 8.52 -3.94
N GLU A 228 -9.47 7.22 -3.73
CA GLU A 228 -10.14 6.29 -4.65
C GLU A 228 -11.57 6.74 -4.98
N ALA A 229 -12.22 7.43 -4.04
CA ALA A 229 -13.52 8.07 -4.25
C ALA A 229 -13.53 9.10 -5.37
N LEU A 230 -12.37 9.67 -5.73
CA LEU A 230 -12.27 10.73 -6.73
C LEU A 230 -11.70 10.20 -8.05
N LEU A 231 -10.59 9.46 -7.99
CA LEU A 231 -9.86 8.97 -9.17
C LEU A 231 -9.30 7.57 -8.92
N SER A 232 -9.23 6.76 -9.98
CA SER A 232 -8.58 5.45 -9.95
C SER A 232 -7.04 5.56 -9.92
N GLU A 233 -6.36 4.48 -9.54
CA GLU A 233 -4.89 4.39 -9.58
C GLU A 233 -4.34 4.71 -10.98
N ALA A 234 -4.95 4.17 -12.04
CA ALA A 234 -4.55 4.43 -13.41
C ALA A 234 -4.71 5.90 -13.80
N GLN A 235 -5.78 6.57 -13.33
CA GLN A 235 -5.97 8.01 -13.54
C GLN A 235 -4.90 8.82 -12.80
N PHE A 236 -4.59 8.47 -11.54
CA PHE A 236 -3.50 9.11 -10.81
C PHE A 236 -2.15 8.93 -11.51
N GLN A 237 -1.82 7.72 -11.96
CA GLN A 237 -0.58 7.45 -12.68
C GLN A 237 -0.46 8.30 -13.95
N SER A 238 -1.55 8.38 -14.72
CA SER A 238 -1.60 9.22 -15.93
C SER A 238 -1.36 10.70 -15.63
N LEU A 239 -1.96 11.23 -14.57
CA LEU A 239 -1.77 12.63 -14.14
C LEU A 239 -0.34 12.89 -13.62
N LEU A 240 0.25 11.94 -12.91
CA LEU A 240 1.62 12.05 -12.39
C LEU A 240 2.64 12.06 -13.52
N ILE A 241 2.51 11.16 -14.50
CA ILE A 241 3.37 11.15 -15.71
C ILE A 241 3.25 12.46 -16.47
N ARG A 242 2.03 12.98 -16.64
CA ARG A 242 1.81 14.29 -17.27
C ARG A 242 2.46 15.43 -16.47
N CYS A 243 2.42 15.37 -15.14
CA CYS A 243 3.09 16.35 -14.28
C CYS A 243 4.61 16.32 -14.45
N GLN A 244 5.24 15.14 -14.50
CA GLN A 244 6.69 15.00 -14.74
C GLN A 244 7.11 15.54 -16.11
N ARG A 245 6.34 15.23 -17.16
CA ARG A 245 6.60 15.77 -18.51
C ARG A 245 6.60 17.31 -18.53
N LEU A 246 5.64 17.92 -17.82
CA LEU A 246 5.56 19.37 -17.71
C LEU A 246 6.69 19.97 -16.86
N GLN A 247 7.24 19.22 -15.90
CA GLN A 247 8.41 19.65 -15.13
C GLN A 247 9.68 19.65 -15.99
N GLY A 248 9.86 18.65 -16.87
CA GLY A 248 11.00 18.58 -17.79
C GLY A 248 10.99 19.64 -18.90
N GLN A 249 9.80 20.12 -19.29
CA GLN A 249 9.64 21.17 -20.30
C GLN A 249 9.84 22.61 -19.75
N SER A 250 10.19 22.76 -18.48
CA SER A 250 10.48 24.06 -17.89
C SER A 250 11.54 24.82 -18.72
N PRO A 251 11.30 26.08 -19.10
CA PRO A 251 11.84 26.66 -20.32
C PRO A 251 13.33 27.01 -20.20
N ALA A 252 14.20 26.05 -20.52
CA ALA A 252 15.58 26.31 -20.90
C ALA A 252 15.73 26.68 -22.40
N SER A 253 14.62 26.80 -23.16
CA SER A 253 14.65 26.97 -24.62
C SER A 253 14.04 28.28 -25.15
N SER A 254 13.88 29.31 -24.30
CA SER A 254 13.29 30.60 -24.72
C SER A 254 14.26 31.78 -24.82
N ALA A 255 15.58 31.53 -24.95
CA ALA A 255 16.62 32.57 -24.97
C ALA A 255 17.43 32.68 -26.27
N ALA A 256 17.02 32.06 -27.38
CA ALA A 256 17.88 31.93 -28.58
C ALA A 256 17.40 32.65 -29.86
N ASN A 257 16.49 33.62 -29.79
CA ASN A 257 16.14 34.47 -30.94
C ASN A 257 15.77 35.89 -30.52
N ALA A 258 16.78 36.70 -30.22
CA ALA A 258 16.66 38.16 -30.25
C ALA A 258 17.79 38.71 -31.15
N PRO A 259 17.46 39.51 -32.18
CA PRO A 259 18.45 40.10 -33.06
C PRO A 259 19.19 41.26 -32.39
N SER A 260 20.46 41.34 -32.74
CA SER A 260 21.50 42.27 -32.32
C SER A 260 21.15 43.74 -32.49
N THR A 261 21.34 44.57 -31.46
CA THR A 261 21.88 45.95 -31.56
C THR A 261 22.07 46.58 -30.17
N GLY A 262 23.29 47.07 -29.86
CA GLY A 262 23.50 48.08 -28.80
C GLY A 262 24.57 47.78 -27.73
N THR A 263 25.84 47.96 -28.10
CA THR A 263 27.04 48.32 -27.31
C THR A 263 26.71 49.38 -26.22
N VAL A 264 27.25 49.44 -24.99
CA VAL A 264 28.65 49.76 -24.58
C VAL A 264 28.92 49.47 -23.08
N ALA A 265 30.17 49.05 -22.78
CA ALA A 265 31.02 49.24 -21.57
C ALA A 265 30.57 48.68 -20.19
N SER A 266 31.23 47.62 -19.65
CA SER A 266 32.52 47.60 -18.90
C SER A 266 32.37 48.17 -17.48
N THR A 267 32.74 47.48 -16.38
CA THR A 267 34.14 47.41 -15.90
C THR A 267 34.26 46.60 -14.56
N PHE A 268 35.18 45.61 -14.51
CA PHE A 268 36.02 45.02 -13.40
C PHE A 268 35.42 44.63 -12.01
N ALA A 269 35.94 43.67 -11.22
CA ALA A 269 36.97 42.62 -11.32
C ALA A 269 36.97 41.74 -10.03
N ALA A 270 37.55 40.53 -10.15
CA ALA A 270 38.39 39.78 -9.18
C ALA A 270 37.78 39.24 -7.86
N ALA A 271 38.13 38.07 -7.31
CA ALA A 271 39.08 37.00 -7.65
C ALA A 271 38.84 35.76 -6.75
N LEU A 272 39.32 34.58 -7.19
CA LEU A 272 40.10 33.55 -6.47
C LEU A 272 39.72 32.08 -6.83
N LEU A 273 40.69 31.44 -7.51
CA LEU A 273 40.97 29.99 -7.69
C LEU A 273 41.75 29.44 -6.45
N PRO A 274 42.25 28.18 -6.32
CA PRO A 274 42.58 27.17 -7.37
C PRO A 274 42.42 25.64 -7.05
N THR A 275 42.44 24.85 -8.13
CA THR A 275 43.25 23.63 -8.45
C THR A 275 43.55 22.56 -7.40
N ILE A 276 43.37 21.27 -7.77
CA ILE A 276 44.42 20.21 -7.87
C ILE A 276 43.89 19.04 -8.73
N ALA A 277 44.79 18.49 -9.54
CA ALA A 277 44.61 17.42 -10.52
C ALA A 277 45.44 16.17 -10.19
N ASN A 278 45.03 15.04 -10.78
CA ASN A 278 45.80 13.86 -11.24
C ASN A 278 46.57 12.94 -10.26
N THR A 279 46.22 11.64 -10.29
CA THR A 279 47.07 10.44 -10.58
C THR A 279 46.23 9.17 -10.31
N ALA A 280 45.86 8.33 -11.29
CA ALA A 280 46.59 7.27 -12.02
C ALA A 280 46.54 5.86 -11.36
N SER A 281 45.81 4.95 -12.02
CA SER A 281 46.12 3.53 -12.34
C SER A 281 46.03 2.41 -11.26
N PRO A 282 46.01 1.10 -11.65
CA PRO A 282 44.94 0.14 -11.35
C PRO A 282 45.39 -1.04 -10.46
N ASP A 283 44.46 -1.84 -9.90
CA ASP A 283 44.66 -3.29 -9.67
C ASP A 283 43.49 -4.00 -8.97
N ALA A 284 43.21 -5.20 -9.50
CA ALA A 284 42.70 -6.43 -8.87
C ALA A 284 41.22 -6.56 -8.41
N PRO A 285 40.54 -7.67 -8.79
CA PRO A 285 39.15 -7.96 -8.47
C PRO A 285 39.03 -8.50 -7.05
N THR A 286 38.30 -7.81 -6.17
CA THR A 286 38.00 -8.37 -4.84
C THR A 286 36.77 -9.28 -4.93
N ALA A 287 37.04 -10.57 -5.00
CA ALA A 287 36.06 -11.63 -4.79
C ALA A 287 35.31 -11.42 -3.46
N ARG A 288 34.01 -11.11 -3.52
CA ARG A 288 33.13 -11.08 -2.36
C ARG A 288 32.17 -12.26 -2.42
N SER A 289 32.57 -13.33 -1.72
CA SER A 289 31.73 -14.38 -1.12
C SER A 289 30.28 -13.90 -0.90
N SER A 290 29.29 -14.27 -1.70
CA SER A 290 28.68 -15.57 -2.03
C SER A 290 27.73 -16.14 -0.96
N LYS A 291 26.92 -15.28 -0.36
CA LYS A 291 25.60 -15.69 0.12
C LYS A 291 24.54 -14.87 -0.63
N PRO A 292 23.53 -15.52 -1.24
CA PRO A 292 22.43 -14.78 -1.84
C PRO A 292 21.79 -13.88 -0.79
N GLN A 293 21.54 -12.63 -1.16
CA GLN A 293 20.79 -11.73 -0.29
C GLN A 293 19.31 -12.07 -0.38
N LYS A 294 18.61 -12.04 0.77
CA LYS A 294 17.15 -12.14 0.79
C LYS A 294 16.56 -11.03 -0.07
N ALA A 295 15.51 -11.35 -0.83
CA ALA A 295 14.82 -10.40 -1.67
C ALA A 295 14.27 -9.23 -0.85
N ASP A 296 14.94 -8.08 -0.95
CA ASP A 296 14.51 -6.81 -0.36
C ASP A 296 14.06 -5.87 -1.49
N LEU A 297 12.79 -5.50 -1.47
CA LEU A 297 12.22 -4.46 -2.34
C LEU A 297 13.05 -3.17 -2.32
N GLY A 298 13.67 -2.84 -1.18
CA GLY A 298 14.55 -1.69 -1.04
C GLY A 298 15.78 -1.75 -1.95
N LEU A 299 16.31 -2.95 -2.23
CA LEU A 299 17.44 -3.14 -3.14
C LEU A 299 17.01 -2.92 -4.59
N LEU A 300 15.85 -3.47 -4.99
CA LEU A 300 15.29 -3.33 -6.35
C LEU A 300 15.10 -1.85 -6.74
N TYR A 301 14.73 -0.99 -5.79
CA TYR A 301 14.56 0.45 -6.05
C TYR A 301 15.85 1.27 -5.93
N ARG A 302 16.88 0.79 -5.21
CA ARG A 302 18.16 1.49 -5.08
C ARG A 302 19.07 1.21 -6.26
N ASP A 303 19.17 -0.05 -6.64
CA ASP A 303 20.02 -0.53 -7.72
C ASP A 303 19.36 -1.77 -8.36
N PRO A 304 18.50 -1.57 -9.39
CA PRO A 304 17.78 -2.67 -10.02
C PRO A 304 18.72 -3.68 -10.68
N ASP A 305 19.93 -3.26 -11.03
CA ASP A 305 20.91 -4.09 -11.71
C ASP A 305 21.56 -5.06 -10.73
N ALA A 306 22.01 -4.54 -9.58
CA ALA A 306 22.56 -5.36 -8.49
C ALA A 306 21.51 -6.30 -7.89
N ALA A 307 20.25 -5.86 -7.83
CA ALA A 307 19.14 -6.68 -7.32
C ALA A 307 18.85 -7.89 -8.22
N LEU A 308 18.94 -7.74 -9.54
CA LEU A 308 18.71 -8.87 -10.46
C LEU A 308 19.84 -9.89 -10.48
N GLU A 309 21.06 -9.51 -10.08
CA GLU A 309 22.22 -10.40 -10.14
C GLU A 309 22.47 -11.19 -8.84
N ASN A 310 22.04 -10.69 -7.67
CA ASN A 310 22.47 -11.24 -6.37
C ASN A 310 21.33 -11.63 -5.40
N VAL A 311 20.08 -11.61 -5.86
CA VAL A 311 18.90 -11.88 -5.01
C VAL A 311 18.35 -13.28 -5.28
N ASP A 312 18.14 -14.06 -4.21
CA ASP A 312 17.40 -15.32 -4.29
C ASP A 312 15.89 -15.06 -4.27
N LEU A 313 15.23 -15.38 -5.38
CA LEU A 313 13.79 -15.18 -5.57
C LEU A 313 12.94 -16.33 -5.02
N ASN A 314 13.55 -17.44 -4.59
CA ASN A 314 12.79 -18.58 -4.07
C ASN A 314 12.14 -18.28 -2.71
N ASP A 315 12.70 -17.34 -1.95
CA ASP A 315 12.21 -16.91 -0.63
C ASP A 315 11.38 -15.60 -0.66
N ALA A 316 11.10 -15.06 -1.85
CA ALA A 316 10.41 -13.78 -1.99
C ALA A 316 8.89 -13.91 -1.80
N ASP A 317 8.26 -12.92 -1.15
CA ASP A 317 6.80 -12.85 -1.09
C ASP A 317 6.19 -12.54 -2.47
N GLU A 318 4.88 -12.80 -2.65
CA GLU A 318 4.20 -12.65 -3.95
C GLU A 318 4.29 -11.21 -4.50
N VAL A 319 4.28 -10.21 -3.61
CA VAL A 319 4.38 -8.79 -3.98
C VAL A 319 5.78 -8.47 -4.50
N THR A 320 6.83 -8.94 -3.83
CA THR A 320 8.23 -8.77 -4.23
C THR A 320 8.48 -9.49 -5.55
N LEU A 321 7.99 -10.72 -5.70
CA LEU A 321 8.09 -11.48 -6.95
C LEU A 321 7.46 -10.75 -8.13
N GLN A 322 6.29 -10.14 -7.94
CA GLN A 322 5.60 -9.40 -8.99
C GLN A 322 6.41 -8.17 -9.45
N GLU A 323 6.97 -7.41 -8.51
CA GLU A 323 7.77 -6.22 -8.83
C GLU A 323 9.10 -6.60 -9.51
N PHE A 324 9.77 -7.68 -9.06
CA PHE A 324 10.96 -8.20 -9.74
C PHE A 324 10.65 -8.69 -11.18
N LYS A 325 9.52 -9.38 -11.38
CA LYS A 325 9.06 -9.79 -12.71
C LYS A 325 8.81 -8.60 -13.63
N GLU A 326 8.23 -7.52 -13.13
CA GLU A 326 7.99 -6.30 -13.90
C GLU A 326 9.30 -5.67 -14.37
N VAL A 327 10.29 -5.52 -13.48
CA VAL A 327 11.62 -4.98 -13.83
C VAL A 327 12.36 -5.90 -14.81
N MET A 328 12.29 -7.22 -14.64
CA MET A 328 12.83 -8.19 -15.61
C MET A 328 12.20 -8.03 -16.99
N ASN A 329 10.88 -7.83 -17.04
CA ASN A 329 10.14 -7.67 -18.29
C ASN A 329 10.47 -6.33 -18.98
N GLU A 330 10.70 -5.26 -18.23
CA GLU A 330 11.18 -3.99 -18.78
C GLU A 330 12.57 -4.13 -19.40
N ARG A 331 13.52 -4.76 -18.69
CA ARG A 331 14.86 -5.05 -19.23
C ARG A 331 14.82 -5.96 -20.46
N PHE A 332 13.95 -6.97 -20.44
CA PHE A 332 13.72 -7.84 -21.59
C PHE A 332 13.20 -7.03 -22.78
N LYS A 333 12.16 -6.19 -22.60
CA LYS A 333 11.61 -5.34 -23.67
C LYS A 333 12.60 -4.31 -24.21
N ALA A 334 13.55 -3.86 -23.40
CA ALA A 334 14.61 -2.95 -23.84
C ALA A 334 15.69 -3.67 -24.67
N LYS A 335 15.96 -4.95 -24.41
CA LYS A 335 16.98 -5.76 -25.08
C LYS A 335 16.43 -6.67 -26.19
N VAL A 336 15.12 -6.85 -26.27
CA VAL A 336 14.50 -7.72 -27.27
C VAL A 336 14.74 -7.13 -28.66
N VAL A 337 15.45 -7.89 -29.49
CA VAL A 337 15.66 -7.56 -30.89
C VAL A 337 14.39 -7.95 -31.62
N LYS A 338 13.72 -6.99 -32.26
CA LYS A 338 12.47 -7.22 -32.99
C LYS A 338 12.75 -7.45 -34.47
N PRO A 339 11.81 -8.12 -35.18
CA PRO A 339 11.76 -8.07 -36.64
C PRO A 339 11.95 -6.64 -37.18
N GLY A 340 13.09 -6.39 -37.83
CA GLY A 340 13.45 -5.08 -38.39
C GLY A 340 14.60 -4.36 -37.69
N ASP A 341 14.99 -4.77 -36.48
CA ASP A 341 16.17 -4.20 -35.80
C ASP A 341 17.48 -4.73 -36.43
N PRO A 342 18.54 -3.90 -36.51
CA PRO A 342 19.84 -4.34 -36.99
C PRO A 342 20.38 -5.52 -36.16
N GLY A 343 20.53 -6.69 -36.79
CA GLY A 343 20.98 -7.91 -36.14
C GLY A 343 19.89 -8.95 -35.85
N TYR A 344 18.62 -8.65 -36.16
CA TYR A 344 17.58 -9.68 -36.16
C TYR A 344 17.82 -10.68 -37.31
N VAL A 345 18.10 -11.94 -36.97
CA VAL A 345 18.30 -13.01 -37.95
C VAL A 345 17.12 -13.97 -37.86
N TYR A 346 16.32 -14.01 -38.92
CA TYR A 346 15.32 -15.06 -39.09
C TYR A 346 16.00 -16.43 -39.21
N ASP A 347 15.40 -17.44 -38.60
CA ASP A 347 15.86 -18.84 -38.68
C ASP A 347 17.33 -19.04 -38.31
N LYS A 348 17.78 -18.41 -37.22
CA LYS A 348 19.13 -18.63 -36.67
C LYS A 348 19.29 -20.10 -36.25
N ARG A 349 19.85 -20.91 -37.15
CA ARG A 349 20.27 -22.28 -36.86
C ARG A 349 21.55 -22.22 -36.05
N VAL A 350 21.46 -22.57 -34.77
CA VAL A 350 22.63 -22.75 -33.91
C VAL A 350 22.97 -24.23 -33.93
N GLU A 351 24.11 -24.58 -34.53
CA GLU A 351 24.65 -25.93 -34.39
C GLU A 351 25.11 -26.10 -32.94
N VAL A 352 24.29 -26.79 -32.15
CA VAL A 352 24.65 -27.17 -30.78
C VAL A 352 25.62 -28.33 -30.92
N SER A 353 26.90 -28.09 -30.67
CA SER A 353 27.90 -29.14 -30.54
C SER A 353 27.49 -30.11 -29.43
N LYS A 354 28.03 -31.35 -29.48
CA LYS A 354 27.68 -32.44 -28.57
C LYS A 354 27.46 -31.95 -27.12
N PRO A 355 26.37 -32.37 -26.47
CA PRO A 355 26.00 -31.88 -25.13
C PRO A 355 27.17 -32.06 -24.15
N THR A 356 27.55 -30.98 -23.47
CA THR A 356 28.67 -30.93 -22.53
C THR A 356 28.40 -31.76 -21.26
N GLN A 357 27.14 -32.01 -20.94
CA GLN A 357 26.71 -32.86 -19.83
C GLN A 357 25.59 -33.77 -20.33
N SER A 358 25.66 -35.07 -19.97
CA SER A 358 24.53 -35.98 -20.12
C SER A 358 23.44 -35.56 -19.14
N SER A 359 22.32 -35.04 -19.66
CA SER A 359 21.14 -34.80 -18.85
C SER A 359 20.52 -36.16 -18.50
N GLY A 360 20.81 -36.67 -17.30
CA GLY A 360 20.23 -37.94 -16.79
C GLY A 360 18.73 -37.87 -16.47
N TRP A 361 17.99 -36.99 -17.13
CA TRP A 361 16.55 -36.81 -16.98
C TRP A 361 15.76 -37.53 -18.07
N ASP A 362 16.44 -38.19 -19.02
CA ASP A 362 15.84 -38.89 -20.17
C ASP A 362 16.24 -40.38 -20.23
N ASP A 363 16.97 -40.89 -19.23
CA ASP A 363 17.49 -42.27 -19.21
C ASP A 363 16.64 -43.26 -18.40
N ASP A 364 15.47 -42.85 -17.89
CA ASP A 364 14.54 -43.78 -17.21
C ASP A 364 13.46 -44.29 -18.17
N SER A 365 13.84 -45.35 -18.90
CA SER A 365 13.08 -46.58 -19.20
C SER A 365 11.83 -46.54 -20.10
N ASP A 366 11.99 -47.05 -21.33
CA ASP A 366 11.04 -47.99 -21.97
C ASP A 366 11.24 -49.41 -21.40
#